data_AF-A0A5K1ACH6-F1
#
_entry.id   AF-A0A5K1ACH6-F1
#
_cell.length_a   1.000
_cell.length_b   1.000
_cell.length_c   1.000
_cell.angle_alpha   90.00
_cell.angle_beta   90.00
_cell.angle_gamma   90.00
#
_symmetry.space_group_name_H-M   'P 1'
#
loop_
_entity.id
_entity.type
_entity.pdbx_description
1 polymer ?
#
loop_
_entity_poly.entity_id
_entity_poly.type
_entity_poly.pdbx_seq_one_letter_code
_entity_poly.pdbx_strand_id
1 'polypeptide(L)' 'VWAGPLRQGRVAVVLWNRGSSQSSITAKWEDIGLNSTAVVDVRDVWM' A
#
# COMPACT_ATOMS: atom_id res chain seq x y z
N VAL A 1 4.51 -1.89 -6.62
CA VAL A 1 4.08 -1.35 -5.30
C VAL A 1 5.21 -0.51 -4.77
N TRP A 2 4.93 0.70 -4.32
CA TRP A 2 5.87 1.52 -3.55
C TRP A 2 5.28 1.78 -2.17
N ALA A 3 6.13 1.80 -1.14
CA ALA A 3 5.72 2.08 0.23
C ALA A 3 6.75 2.95 0.96
N GLY A 4 6.28 3.75 1.90
CA GLY A 4 7.13 4.58 2.73
C GLY A 4 6.47 4.94 4.06
N PRO A 5 7.24 5.01 5.16
CA PRO A 5 6.70 5.37 6.46
C PRO A 5 6.27 6.83 6.52
N LEU A 6 5.19 7.10 7.26
CA LEU A 6 4.71 8.42 7.61
C LEU A 6 4.79 8.62 9.13
N ARG A 7 4.45 9.82 9.60
CA ARG A 7 4.32 10.09 11.03
C ARG A 7 3.20 9.25 11.65
N GLN A 8 3.37 8.93 12.94
CA GLN A 8 2.40 8.17 13.75
C GLN A 8 2.21 6.72 13.28
N GLY A 9 3.27 6.08 12.78
CA GLY A 9 3.23 4.66 12.41
C GLY A 9 2.39 4.32 11.18
N ARG A 10 1.96 5.33 10.42
CA ARG A 10 1.23 5.14 9.16
C ARG A 10 2.19 4.82 8.03
N VAL A 11 1.66 4.22 6.97
CA VAL A 11 2.41 3.89 5.75
C VAL A 11 1.69 4.48 4.55
N ALA A 12 2.41 5.18 3.69
CA ALA A 12 1.93 5.56 2.37
C ALA A 12 2.19 4.39 1.41
N VAL A 13 1.19 4.02 0.61
CA VAL A 13 1.29 2.93 -0.38
C VAL A 13 0.81 3.44 -1.74
N VAL A 14 1.57 3.13 -2.79
CA VAL A 14 1.19 3.39 -4.17
C VAL A 14 1.13 2.08 -4.94
N LEU A 15 -0.06 1.77 -5.46
CA LEU A 15 -0.29 0.65 -6.38
C LEU A 15 -0.19 1.17 -7.81
N TRP A 16 0.99 1.03 -8.41
CA TRP A 16 1.23 1.53 -9.76
C TRP A 16 1.26 0.40 -10.79
N ASN A 17 0.25 0.37 -11.66
CA ASN A 17 0.24 -0.47 -12.85
C ASN A 17 1.01 0.25 -13.98
N ARG A 18 2.15 -0.31 -14.39
CA ARG A 18 2.96 0.21 -15.51
C ARG A 18 2.69 -0.50 -16.85
N GLY A 19 1.78 -1.49 -16.84
CA GLY A 19 1.40 -2.20 -18.06
C GLY A 19 0.46 -1.37 -18.93
N SER A 20 0.27 -1.80 -20.18
CA SER A 20 -0.66 -1.19 -21.13
C SER A 20 -2.12 -1.63 -20.94
N SER A 21 -2.37 -2.60 -20.06
CA SER A 21 -3.69 -3.16 -19.78
C SER A 21 -4.05 -3.02 -18.30
N GLN A 22 -5.35 -3.01 -18.00
CA GLN A 22 -5.85 -3.02 -16.63
C GLN A 22 -5.43 -4.31 -15.91
N SER A 23 -4.97 -4.17 -14.67
CA SER A 23 -4.53 -5.28 -13.84
C SER A 23 -4.77 -4.98 -12.37
N SER A 24 -5.15 -6.01 -11.61
CA SER A 24 -5.24 -5.94 -10.15
C SER A 24 -3.84 -6.02 -9.55
N ILE A 25 -3.55 -5.16 -8.58
CA ILE A 25 -2.28 -5.14 -7.85
C ILE A 25 -2.58 -5.33 -6.36
N THR A 26 -1.89 -6.27 -5.73
CA THR A 26 -1.99 -6.55 -4.30
C THR A 26 -0.68 -6.18 -3.62
N ALA A 27 -0.74 -5.37 -2.57
CA ALA A 27 0.39 -5.15 -1.67
C ALA A 27 0.24 -6.08 -0.45
N LYS A 28 1.26 -6.88 -0.16
CA LYS A 28 1.29 -7.63 1.11
C LYS A 28 1.80 -6.73 2.21
N TRP A 29 1.32 -6.94 3.44
CA TRP A 29 1.75 -6.19 4.61
C TRP A 29 3.26 -6.22 4.83
N GLU A 30 3.87 -7.40 4.71
CA GLU A 30 5.32 -7.58 4.87
C GLU A 30 6.12 -6.77 3.85
N ASP A 31 5.63 -6.64 2.62
CA ASP A 31 6.28 -5.89 1.54
C ASP A 31 6.23 -4.36 1.76
N ILE A 32 5.32 -3.88 2.61
CA ILE A 32 5.13 -2.45 2.91
C ILE A 32 5.55 -2.09 4.34
N GLY A 33 6.25 -2.99 5.04
CA GLY A 33 6.79 -2.74 6.38
C GLY A 33 5.77 -2.85 7.51
N LEU A 34 4.64 -3.54 7.28
CA LEU A 34 3.67 -3.88 8.31
C LEU A 34 3.81 -5.34 8.73
N ASN A 35 3.39 -5.64 9.96
CA ASN A 35 3.26 -7.03 10.41
C ASN A 35 2.16 -7.73 9.59
N SER A 36 2.35 -9.01 9.24
CA SER A 36 1.37 -9.78 8.46
C SER A 36 0.00 -9.94 9.15
N THR A 37 -0.08 -9.77 10.47
CA THR A 37 -1.33 -9.80 11.23
C THR A 37 -1.84 -8.41 11.61
N ALA A 38 -1.23 -7.34 11.11
CA ALA A 38 -1.65 -5.97 11.43
C ALA A 38 -3.08 -5.71 10.94
N VAL A 39 -3.88 -5.12 11.83
CA VAL A 39 -5.20 -4.56 11.51
C VAL A 39 -5.03 -3.05 11.33
N VAL A 40 -5.41 -2.53 10.17
CA VAL A 40 -5.23 -1.12 9.80
C VAL A 40 -6.47 -0.56 9.14
N ASP A 41 -6.71 0.73 9.34
CA ASP A 41 -7.67 1.48 8.52
C ASP A 41 -6.98 1.95 7.25
N VAL A 42 -7.62 1.70 6.10
CA VAL A 42 -7.12 2.12 4.79
C VAL A 42 -7.90 3.35 4.34
N ARG A 43 -7.18 4.38 3.92
CA ARG A 43 -7.74 5.61 3.35
C ARG A 43 -7.26 5.79 1.91
N ASP A 44 -8.19 5.90 0.98
CA ASP A 44 -7.91 6.42 -0.35
C ASP A 44 -7.73 7.95 -0.27
N VAL A 45 -6.68 8.46 -0.89
CA VAL A 45 -6.30 9.89 -0.88
C VAL A 45 -6.62 10.60 -2.19
N TRP A 46 -7.04 9.85 -3.21
CA TRP A 46 -7.44 10.38 -4.52
C TRP A 46 -8.96 10.41 -4.71
N MET A 47 -9.71 9.82 -3.80
CA MET A 47 -11.16 9.99 -3.67
C MET A 47 -11.53 11.21 -2.85
#